data_AF-A0A432K6K1-F1
#
_entry.id   AF-A0A432K6K1-F1
#
_cell.length_a   1.000
_cell.length_b   1.000
_cell.length_c   1.000
_cell.angle_alpha   90.00
_cell.angle_beta   90.00
_cell.angle_gamma   90.00
#
_symmetry.space_group_name_H-M   'P 1'
#
loop_
_entity.id
_entity.type
_entity.pdbx_description
1 polymer ?
#
loop_
_entity_poly.entity_id
_entity_poly.type
_entity_poly.pdbx_seq_one_letter_code
_entity_poly.pdbx_strand_id
1 'polypeptide(L)'
;MYIKFDTTALKRKTNHIFLFFVLLGFLTSCYPTKHIGEDDRLLLKNSYKIKGNKIKQSDISSLYLQKTNRRVLGVRIYAQAYDFGMLFRDSSWMNRLFTKNIGEKPVLYDSNMVDKTFANIRQYLENNGYFNAKIKAQITEYPGMKTVKVKYIIYPNEPYRIRKIKLDIPDPNLEAFVTVDFNNRY
;
A
#
# COMPACT_ATOMS: atom_id res chain seq x y z
N MET A 1 37.47 53.79 -17.29
CA MET A 1 38.21 52.61 -16.78
C MET A 1 37.21 51.46 -16.70
N TYR A 2 37.16 50.57 -17.70
CA TYR A 2 36.22 49.45 -17.72
C TYR A 2 36.91 48.19 -17.20
N ILE A 3 36.38 47.63 -16.11
CA ILE A 3 36.85 46.37 -15.53
C ILE A 3 36.32 45.23 -16.40
N LYS A 4 37.21 44.55 -17.13
CA LYS A 4 36.89 43.27 -17.79
C LYS A 4 36.78 42.20 -16.71
N PHE A 5 35.55 41.77 -16.41
CA PHE A 5 35.33 40.58 -15.59
C PHE A 5 35.67 39.34 -16.43
N ASP A 6 36.66 38.58 -15.96
CA ASP A 6 37.08 37.33 -16.58
C ASP A 6 36.00 36.25 -16.38
N THR A 7 35.24 35.98 -17.43
CA THR A 7 34.13 35.02 -17.43
C THR A 7 34.59 33.57 -17.59
N THR A 8 35.88 33.33 -17.86
CA THR A 8 36.41 32.00 -18.17
C THR A 8 36.48 31.09 -16.94
N ALA A 9 36.81 31.65 -15.78
CA ALA A 9 36.90 30.91 -14.51
C ALA A 9 35.53 30.43 -14.00
N LEU A 10 34.47 31.22 -14.20
CA LEU A 10 33.10 30.84 -13.82
C LEU A 10 32.60 29.66 -14.70
N LYS A 11 32.83 29.73 -16.02
CA LYS A 11 32.34 28.75 -17.00
C LYS A 11 32.91 27.33 -16.76
N ARG A 12 34.15 27.22 -16.27
CA ARG A 12 34.81 25.93 -16.00
C ARG A 12 34.20 25.19 -14.80
N LYS A 13 33.86 25.89 -13.71
CA LYS A 13 33.23 25.29 -12.52
C LYS A 13 31.80 24.84 -12.78
N THR A 14 31.01 25.62 -13.53
CA THR A 14 29.61 25.27 -13.85
C THR A 14 29.52 24.02 -14.72
N ASN A 15 30.49 23.80 -15.62
CA ASN A 15 30.56 22.59 -16.44
C ASN A 15 30.80 21.31 -15.63
N HIS A 16 31.62 21.35 -14.57
CA HIS A 16 31.84 20.18 -13.71
C HIS A 16 30.61 19.82 -12.86
N ILE A 17 29.89 20.83 -12.37
CA ILE A 17 28.63 20.62 -11.63
C ILE A 17 27.57 20.03 -12.56
N PHE A 18 27.45 20.56 -13.78
CA PHE A 18 26.55 20.01 -14.80
C PHE A 18 26.91 18.57 -15.16
N LEU A 19 28.19 18.26 -15.35
CA LEU A 19 28.67 16.89 -15.61
C LEU A 19 28.37 15.93 -14.46
N PHE A 20 28.46 16.39 -13.20
CA PHE A 20 28.10 15.60 -12.02
C PHE A 20 26.60 15.28 -12.00
N PHE A 21 25.72 16.25 -12.29
CA PHE A 21 24.28 16.02 -12.38
C PHE A 21 23.88 15.15 -13.59
N VAL A 22 24.58 15.29 -14.71
CA VAL A 22 24.40 14.42 -15.90
C VAL A 22 24.84 12.99 -15.59
N LEU A 23 25.98 12.79 -14.91
CA LEU A 23 26.46 11.48 -14.46
C LEU A 23 25.51 10.85 -13.43
N LEU A 24 24.94 11.65 -12.53
CA LEU A 24 23.90 11.22 -11.60
C LEU A 24 22.61 10.78 -12.32
N GLY A 25 22.28 11.42 -13.44
CA GLY A 25 21.14 11.09 -14.30
C GLY A 25 21.23 9.71 -14.93
N PHE A 26 22.44 9.22 -15.24
CA PHE A 26 22.66 7.87 -15.79
C PHE A 26 22.51 6.74 -14.76
N LEU A 27 22.51 7.04 -13.45
CA LEU A 27 22.30 6.05 -12.39
C LEU A 27 20.81 5.73 -12.13
N THR A 28 19.89 6.29 -12.93
CA THR A 28 18.44 6.07 -12.76
C THR A 28 17.94 4.75 -13.35
N SER A 29 18.79 3.98 -14.01
CA SER A 29 18.49 2.66 -14.56
C SER A 29 18.82 1.54 -13.56
N CYS A 30 18.01 1.38 -12.52
CA CYS A 30 18.04 0.14 -11.74
C CYS A 30 16.62 -0.34 -11.47
N TYR A 31 16.25 -1.45 -12.12
CA TYR A 31 15.12 -2.26 -11.69
C TYR A 31 15.50 -3.75 -11.75
N PRO A 32 16.18 -4.30 -10.72
CA PRO A 32 16.64 -5.67 -10.77
C PRO A 32 15.57 -6.62 -10.19
N THR A 33 14.48 -6.87 -10.92
CA THR A 33 13.60 -8.04 -10.69
C THR A 33 14.20 -9.35 -11.20
N LYS A 34 15.54 -9.43 -11.24
CA LYS A 34 16.25 -10.59 -11.80
C LYS A 34 16.20 -11.83 -10.89
N HIS A 35 15.94 -11.64 -9.59
CA HIS A 35 16.00 -12.71 -8.57
C HIS A 35 14.64 -13.29 -8.17
N ILE A 36 13.56 -12.92 -8.86
CA ILE A 36 12.22 -13.50 -8.65
C ILE A 36 11.91 -14.51 -9.76
N GLY A 37 11.06 -15.50 -9.45
CA GLY A 37 10.64 -16.53 -10.40
C GLY A 37 10.09 -15.95 -11.70
N GLU A 38 9.97 -16.79 -12.73
CA GLU A 38 9.44 -16.35 -14.03
C GLU A 38 7.99 -15.89 -13.92
N ASP A 39 7.19 -16.60 -13.12
CA ASP A 39 5.76 -16.30 -12.88
C ASP A 39 5.52 -15.34 -11.71
N ASP A 40 6.55 -15.08 -10.89
CA ASP A 40 6.43 -14.19 -9.74
C ASP A 40 6.36 -12.73 -10.17
N ARG A 41 5.53 -11.97 -9.47
CA ARG A 41 5.42 -10.52 -9.68
C ARG A 41 5.51 -9.78 -8.36
N LEU A 42 6.23 -8.66 -8.35
CA LEU A 42 6.31 -7.81 -7.16
C LEU A 42 5.02 -7.01 -6.98
N LEU A 43 4.51 -6.99 -5.76
CA LEU A 43 3.46 -6.06 -5.37
C LEU A 43 4.04 -4.66 -5.23
N LEU A 44 3.78 -3.82 -6.23
CA LEU A 44 4.33 -2.47 -6.30
C LEU A 44 3.49 -1.48 -5.48
N LYS A 45 2.17 -1.62 -5.50
CA LYS A 45 1.26 -0.70 -4.81
C LYS A 45 -0.05 -1.40 -4.45
N ASN A 46 -0.47 -1.22 -3.19
CA ASN A 46 -1.85 -1.39 -2.76
C ASN A 46 -2.49 -0.01 -2.59
N SER A 47 -3.68 0.16 -3.14
CA SER A 47 -4.40 1.43 -3.09
C SER A 47 -5.91 1.20 -3.08
N TYR A 48 -6.67 2.18 -2.58
CA TYR A 48 -8.12 2.13 -2.61
C TYR A 48 -8.71 3.40 -3.20
N LYS A 49 -9.94 3.30 -3.68
CA LYS A 49 -10.78 4.43 -4.05
C LYS A 49 -12.19 4.18 -3.54
N ILE A 50 -12.67 5.04 -2.65
CA ILE A 50 -14.04 5.01 -2.16
C ILE A 50 -14.91 5.85 -3.10
N LYS A 51 -16.05 5.32 -3.52
CA LYS A 51 -17.02 5.96 -4.39
C LYS A 51 -18.33 6.16 -3.62
N GLY A 52 -18.76 7.41 -3.46
CA GLY A 52 -20.00 7.77 -2.76
C GLY A 52 -19.75 8.24 -1.32
N ASN A 53 -20.45 7.61 -0.37
CA ASN A 53 -20.53 8.03 1.03
C ASN A 53 -19.16 8.18 1.72
N LYS A 54 -19.08 9.14 2.64
CA LYS A 54 -17.86 9.50 3.39
C LYS A 54 -17.59 8.47 4.50
N ILE A 55 -16.84 7.43 4.17
CA ILE A 55 -16.20 6.55 5.16
C ILE A 55 -14.88 7.17 5.62
N LYS A 56 -14.52 6.99 6.89
CA LYS A 56 -13.17 7.31 7.39
C LYS A 56 -12.12 6.52 6.62
N GLN A 57 -11.30 7.25 5.87
CA GLN A 57 -10.29 6.69 4.97
C GLN A 57 -9.10 6.06 5.70
N SER A 58 -8.82 6.49 6.93
CA SER A 58 -7.72 5.99 7.77
C SER A 58 -7.80 4.49 8.03
N ASP A 59 -9.00 3.94 8.05
CA ASP A 59 -9.24 2.59 8.56
C ASP A 59 -9.12 1.54 7.45
N ILE A 60 -9.18 1.94 6.17
CA ILE A 60 -9.16 0.99 5.04
C ILE A 60 -7.75 0.50 4.71
N SER A 61 -6.73 1.34 4.85
CA SER A 61 -5.35 0.97 4.50
C SER A 61 -4.75 -0.05 5.48
N SER A 62 -5.22 -0.09 6.72
CA SER A 62 -4.78 -1.07 7.72
C SER A 62 -5.38 -2.47 7.49
N LEU A 63 -6.47 -2.57 6.72
CA LEU A 63 -7.14 -3.84 6.40
C LEU A 63 -6.38 -4.66 5.34
N TYR A 64 -5.39 -4.05 4.69
CA TYR A 64 -4.52 -4.73 3.73
C TYR A 64 -3.65 -5.77 4.42
N LEU A 65 -3.81 -7.03 4.02
CA LEU A 65 -2.95 -8.10 4.51
C LEU A 65 -1.53 -8.01 3.93
N GLN A 66 -1.42 -7.72 2.63
CA GLN A 66 -0.13 -7.43 2.02
C GLN A 66 0.22 -5.96 2.13
N LYS A 67 1.23 -5.65 2.94
CA LYS A 67 1.83 -4.31 2.99
C LYS A 67 2.96 -4.24 1.98
N THR A 68 2.96 -3.21 1.14
CA THR A 68 4.03 -2.99 0.16
C THR A 68 5.33 -2.56 0.85
N ASN A 69 6.48 -2.80 0.21
CA ASN A 69 7.77 -2.30 0.70
C ASN A 69 7.75 -0.79 0.96
N ARG A 70 8.52 -0.36 1.97
CA ARG A 70 8.62 1.05 2.32
C ARG A 70 9.21 1.86 1.18
N ARG A 71 8.71 3.09 1.03
CA ARG A 71 9.18 4.04 0.04
C ARG A 71 9.66 5.31 0.72
N VAL A 72 10.77 5.83 0.24
CA VAL A 72 11.29 7.15 0.59
C VAL A 72 11.27 7.98 -0.69
N LEU A 73 10.60 9.13 -0.68
CA LEU A 73 10.44 9.99 -1.88
C LEU A 73 9.94 9.23 -3.13
N GLY A 74 9.04 8.25 -2.95
CA GLY A 74 8.44 7.46 -4.04
C GLY A 74 9.26 6.27 -4.52
N VAL A 75 10.53 6.16 -4.13
CA VAL A 75 11.44 5.05 -4.48
C VAL A 75 11.55 4.01 -3.38
N ARG A 76 11.75 2.74 -3.74
CA ARG A 76 11.86 1.61 -2.79
C ARG A 76 13.32 1.39 -2.40
N ILE A 77 13.95 2.34 -1.70
CA ILE A 77 15.39 2.28 -1.40
C ILE A 77 15.78 1.02 -0.62
N TYR A 78 14.93 0.56 0.31
CA TYR A 78 15.20 -0.63 1.11
C TYR A 78 15.10 -1.92 0.28
N ALA A 79 14.15 -2.00 -0.66
CA ALA A 79 14.09 -3.13 -1.58
C ALA A 79 15.32 -3.17 -2.51
N GLN A 80 15.74 -2.01 -3.01
CA GLN A 80 16.96 -1.91 -3.83
C GLN A 80 18.22 -2.29 -3.04
N ALA A 81 18.31 -1.91 -1.77
CA ALA A 81 19.40 -2.35 -0.89
C ALA A 81 19.43 -3.88 -0.73
N TYR A 82 18.27 -4.51 -0.58
CA TYR A 82 18.18 -5.97 -0.53
C TYR A 82 18.69 -6.60 -1.84
N ASP A 83 18.21 -6.11 -2.99
CA ASP A 83 18.63 -6.61 -4.30
C ASP A 83 20.14 -6.41 -4.54
N PHE A 84 20.70 -5.29 -4.09
CA PHE A 84 22.13 -5.02 -4.11
C PHE A 84 22.91 -6.01 -3.26
N GLY A 85 22.46 -6.28 -2.03
CA GLY A 85 23.10 -7.27 -1.16
C GLY A 85 23.08 -8.69 -1.73
N MET A 86 22.05 -9.03 -2.52
CA MET A 86 21.97 -10.30 -3.25
C MET A 86 23.00 -10.43 -4.38
N LEU A 87 23.64 -9.34 -4.82
CA LEU A 87 24.76 -9.41 -5.76
C LEU A 87 26.07 -9.84 -5.08
N PHE A 88 26.22 -9.56 -3.78
CA PHE A 88 27.44 -9.85 -3.02
C PHE A 88 27.36 -11.15 -2.23
N ARG A 89 26.84 -12.23 -2.82
CA ARG A 89 26.66 -13.53 -2.11
C ARG A 89 27.97 -14.08 -1.56
N ASP A 90 29.07 -13.86 -2.27
CA ASP A 90 30.40 -14.35 -1.89
C ASP A 90 31.01 -13.56 -0.72
N SER A 91 30.55 -12.33 -0.50
CA SER A 91 30.98 -11.49 0.63
C SER A 91 29.94 -11.52 1.74
N SER A 92 30.17 -12.37 2.75
CA SER A 92 29.22 -12.59 3.85
C SER A 92 28.83 -11.31 4.58
N TRP A 93 29.78 -10.39 4.82
CA TRP A 93 29.49 -9.15 5.56
C TRP A 93 28.64 -8.18 4.75
N MET A 94 28.94 -7.98 3.45
CA MET A 94 28.15 -7.12 2.56
C MET A 94 26.76 -7.69 2.33
N ASN A 95 26.66 -8.99 2.04
CA ASN A 95 25.37 -9.66 1.90
C ASN A 95 24.53 -9.45 3.16
N ARG A 96 25.08 -9.73 4.34
CA ARG A 96 24.38 -9.58 5.61
C ARG A 96 23.94 -8.13 5.87
N LEU A 97 24.84 -7.15 5.67
CA LEU A 97 24.55 -5.74 5.88
C LEU A 97 23.36 -5.27 5.02
N PHE A 98 23.42 -5.56 3.72
CA PHE A 98 22.43 -5.04 2.78
C PHE A 98 21.13 -5.84 2.75
N THR A 99 21.13 -7.14 3.08
CA THR A 99 19.92 -7.98 3.03
C THR A 99 19.19 -8.08 4.36
N LYS A 100 19.92 -8.03 5.49
CA LYS A 100 19.34 -8.20 6.83
C LYS A 100 19.25 -6.91 7.63
N ASN A 101 20.25 -6.03 7.54
CA ASN A 101 20.30 -4.84 8.38
C ASN A 101 19.62 -3.63 7.72
N ILE A 102 19.86 -3.45 6.42
CA ILE A 102 19.36 -2.28 5.67
C ILE A 102 18.14 -2.65 4.82
N GLY A 103 18.27 -3.72 4.03
CA GLY A 103 17.30 -4.03 2.99
C GLY A 103 16.02 -4.67 3.47
N GLU A 104 14.99 -4.55 2.64
CA GLU A 104 13.73 -5.25 2.78
C GLU A 104 13.54 -6.21 1.62
N LYS A 105 13.21 -7.47 1.92
CA LYS A 105 12.86 -8.42 0.87
C LYS A 105 11.69 -7.87 0.03
N PRO A 106 11.75 -7.94 -1.31
CA PRO A 106 10.63 -7.55 -2.16
C PRO A 106 9.37 -8.35 -1.83
N VAL A 107 8.23 -7.66 -1.72
CA VAL A 107 6.94 -8.29 -1.46
C VAL A 107 6.35 -8.81 -2.77
N LEU A 108 6.09 -10.12 -2.83
CA LEU A 108 5.45 -10.77 -3.99
C LEU A 108 3.93 -10.58 -3.93
N TYR A 109 3.31 -10.46 -5.10
CA TYR A 109 1.87 -10.46 -5.25
C TYR A 109 1.30 -11.85 -4.95
N ASP A 110 0.24 -11.90 -4.14
CA ASP A 110 -0.52 -13.13 -3.86
C ASP A 110 -2.01 -12.83 -4.01
N SER A 111 -2.68 -13.51 -4.94
CA SER A 111 -4.12 -13.36 -5.17
C SER A 111 -4.95 -13.76 -3.96
N ASN A 112 -4.53 -14.78 -3.20
CA ASN A 112 -5.26 -15.23 -2.01
C ASN A 112 -5.29 -14.14 -0.93
N MET A 113 -4.22 -13.34 -0.84
CA MET A 113 -4.17 -12.21 0.08
C MET A 113 -5.08 -11.06 -0.36
N VAL A 114 -5.29 -10.90 -1.67
CA VAL A 114 -6.30 -9.96 -2.21
C VAL A 114 -7.69 -10.40 -1.77
N ASP A 115 -8.03 -11.68 -1.93
CA ASP A 115 -9.34 -12.22 -1.56
C ASP A 115 -9.62 -12.13 -0.05
N LYS A 116 -8.62 -12.42 0.78
CA LYS A 116 -8.73 -12.21 2.23
C LYS A 116 -8.85 -10.73 2.59
N THR A 117 -8.16 -9.84 1.87
CA THR A 117 -8.30 -8.39 2.04
C THR A 117 -9.71 -7.93 1.67
N PHE A 118 -10.33 -8.51 0.64
CA PHE A 118 -11.75 -8.29 0.32
C PHE A 118 -12.66 -8.65 1.48
N ALA A 119 -12.45 -9.81 2.09
CA ALA A 119 -13.24 -10.26 3.24
C ALA A 119 -13.10 -9.28 4.43
N ASN A 120 -11.88 -8.83 4.73
CA ASN A 120 -11.64 -7.85 5.80
C ASN A 120 -12.34 -6.52 5.54
N ILE A 121 -12.24 -5.99 4.31
CA ILE A 121 -12.92 -4.74 3.93
C ILE A 121 -14.44 -4.92 4.02
N ARG A 122 -14.97 -6.05 3.55
CA ARG A 122 -16.39 -6.35 3.62
C ARG A 122 -16.89 -6.41 5.06
N GLN A 123 -16.21 -7.15 5.93
CA GLN A 123 -16.56 -7.26 7.35
C GLN A 123 -16.55 -5.89 8.02
N TYR A 124 -15.52 -5.07 7.75
CA TYR A 124 -15.45 -3.71 8.27
C TYR A 124 -16.66 -2.87 7.82
N LEU A 125 -17.04 -2.95 6.55
CA LEU A 125 -18.19 -2.22 6.01
C LEU A 125 -19.51 -2.67 6.65
N GLU A 126 -19.72 -3.98 6.79
CA GLU A 126 -20.90 -4.58 7.42
C GLU A 126 -21.00 -4.17 8.91
N ASN A 127 -19.90 -4.20 9.65
CA ASN A 127 -19.85 -3.74 11.05
C ASN A 127 -20.20 -2.25 11.20
N ASN A 128 -20.07 -1.47 10.13
CA ASN A 128 -20.43 -0.05 10.07
C ASN A 128 -21.79 0.20 9.40
N GLY A 129 -22.60 -0.83 9.20
CA GLY A 129 -23.96 -0.75 8.66
C GLY A 129 -24.05 -0.78 7.13
N TYR A 130 -22.95 -0.89 6.40
CA TYR A 130 -22.92 -0.90 4.94
C TYR A 130 -23.10 -2.32 4.35
N PHE A 131 -24.20 -3.00 4.69
CA PHE A 131 -24.43 -4.41 4.31
C PHE A 131 -24.50 -4.66 2.79
N ASN A 132 -24.89 -3.65 2.01
CA ASN A 132 -24.97 -3.75 0.55
C ASN A 132 -23.70 -3.25 -0.15
N ALA A 133 -22.60 -3.08 0.57
CA ALA A 133 -21.37 -2.57 -0.04
C ALA A 133 -20.87 -3.49 -1.15
N LYS A 134 -20.34 -2.89 -2.23
CA LYS A 134 -19.70 -3.59 -3.34
C LYS A 134 -18.23 -3.23 -3.39
N ILE A 135 -17.37 -4.22 -3.57
CA ILE A 135 -15.93 -4.02 -3.67
C ILE A 135 -15.48 -4.63 -5.00
N LYS A 136 -14.57 -3.96 -5.71
CA LYS A 136 -13.93 -4.47 -6.93
C LYS A 136 -12.43 -4.33 -6.81
N ALA A 137 -11.66 -5.30 -7.27
CA ALA A 137 -10.21 -5.19 -7.40
C ALA A 137 -9.86 -4.96 -8.86
N GLN A 138 -9.06 -3.93 -9.10
CA GLN A 138 -8.40 -3.71 -10.38
C GLN A 138 -6.92 -4.09 -10.20
N ILE A 139 -6.51 -5.13 -10.90
CA ILE A 139 -5.14 -5.61 -10.93
C ILE A 139 -4.52 -5.06 -12.22
N THR A 140 -3.48 -4.25 -12.09
CA THR A 140 -2.71 -3.72 -13.23
C THR A 140 -1.34 -4.34 -13.23
N GLU A 141 -1.08 -5.18 -14.22
CA GLU A 141 0.21 -5.85 -14.40
C GLU A 141 1.12 -5.04 -15.31
N TYR A 142 2.42 -5.11 -15.03
CA TYR A 142 3.47 -4.54 -15.86
C TYR A 142 4.49 -5.66 -16.13
N PRO A 143 4.27 -6.49 -17.16
CA PRO A 143 5.09 -7.68 -17.42
C PRO A 143 6.57 -7.37 -17.60
N GLY A 144 6.91 -6.33 -18.36
CA GLY A 144 8.31 -5.90 -18.56
C GLY A 144 9.02 -5.49 -17.26
N MET A 145 8.28 -5.13 -16.22
CA MET A 145 8.83 -4.82 -14.89
C MET A 145 8.62 -5.96 -13.89
N LYS A 146 7.96 -7.06 -14.26
CA LYS A 146 7.48 -8.10 -13.32
C LYS A 146 6.80 -7.52 -12.09
N THR A 147 5.88 -6.57 -12.27
CA THR A 147 5.15 -5.95 -11.15
C THR A 147 3.66 -5.93 -11.32
N VAL A 148 2.97 -5.81 -10.19
CA VAL A 148 1.53 -5.66 -10.08
C VAL A 148 1.18 -4.49 -9.18
N LYS A 149 0.15 -3.72 -9.57
CA LYS A 149 -0.54 -2.79 -8.69
C LYS A 149 -1.97 -3.29 -8.47
N VAL A 150 -2.41 -3.30 -7.22
CA VAL A 150 -3.78 -3.63 -6.85
C VAL A 150 -4.49 -2.36 -6.40
N LYS A 151 -5.69 -2.14 -6.96
CA LYS A 151 -6.55 -1.02 -6.62
C LYS A 151 -7.94 -1.52 -6.25
N TYR A 152 -8.30 -1.36 -4.98
CA TYR A 152 -9.62 -1.69 -4.45
C TYR A 152 -10.59 -0.53 -4.66
N ILE A 153 -11.62 -0.72 -5.47
CA ILE A 153 -12.71 0.24 -5.64
C ILE A 153 -13.87 -0.18 -4.75
N ILE A 154 -14.17 0.67 -3.77
CA ILE A 154 -15.17 0.41 -2.74
C ILE A 154 -16.37 1.30 -3.01
N TYR A 155 -17.55 0.68 -3.08
CA TYR A 155 -18.85 1.31 -3.22
C TYR A 155 -19.65 0.99 -1.95
N PRO A 156 -19.61 1.85 -0.93
CA PRO A 156 -20.26 1.56 0.35
C PRO A 156 -21.78 1.42 0.27
N ASN A 157 -22.42 2.16 -0.64
CA ASN A 157 -23.87 2.39 -0.65
C ASN A 157 -24.35 3.00 0.68
N GLU A 158 -25.66 2.96 0.93
CA GLU A 158 -26.27 3.56 2.12
C GLU A 158 -26.12 2.66 3.35
N PRO A 159 -25.78 3.21 4.51
CA PRO A 159 -25.74 2.45 5.75
C PRO A 159 -27.16 2.17 6.25
N TYR A 160 -27.39 0.95 6.67
CA TYR A 160 -28.63 0.54 7.31
C TYR A 160 -28.70 1.11 8.74
N ARG A 161 -29.91 1.50 9.14
CA ARG A 161 -30.23 1.91 10.51
C ARG A 161 -31.37 1.05 11.03
N ILE A 162 -31.29 0.67 12.30
CA ILE A 162 -32.36 -0.04 12.98
C ILE A 162 -33.58 0.91 13.05
N ARG A 163 -34.71 0.48 12.49
CA ARG A 163 -35.95 1.28 12.48
C ARG A 163 -36.85 0.96 13.66
N LYS A 164 -37.03 -0.34 13.93
CA LYS A 164 -37.93 -0.85 14.97
C LYS A 164 -37.36 -2.15 15.49
N ILE A 165 -37.36 -2.30 16.80
CA ILE A 165 -37.09 -3.56 17.49
C ILE A 165 -38.44 -4.08 17.96
N LYS A 166 -38.75 -5.34 17.65
CA LYS A 166 -39.93 -6.04 18.16
C LYS A 166 -39.41 -7.20 18.99
N LEU A 167 -39.76 -7.21 20.27
CA LEU A 167 -39.53 -8.35 21.13
C LEU A 167 -40.62 -9.39 20.84
N ASP A 168 -40.23 -10.64 20.62
CA ASP A 168 -41.13 -11.76 20.41
C ASP A 168 -40.73 -12.84 21.42
N ILE A 169 -41.31 -12.73 22.63
CA ILE A 169 -40.93 -13.53 23.79
C ILE A 169 -42.14 -14.40 24.15
N PRO A 170 -42.06 -15.73 23.96
CA PRO A 170 -43.19 -16.62 24.20
C PRO A 170 -43.63 -16.73 25.68
N ASP A 171 -42.70 -16.52 26.62
CA ASP A 171 -42.98 -16.55 28.06
C ASP A 171 -43.40 -15.15 28.54
N PRO A 172 -44.65 -14.95 29.00
CA PRO A 172 -45.13 -13.65 29.44
C PRO A 172 -44.38 -13.09 30.65
N ASN A 173 -43.88 -13.95 31.54
CA ASN A 173 -43.10 -13.51 32.68
C ASN A 173 -41.76 -12.96 32.22
N LEU A 174 -41.09 -13.67 31.31
CA LEU A 174 -39.84 -13.22 30.72
C LEU A 174 -40.04 -11.95 29.88
N GLU A 175 -41.13 -11.87 29.11
CA GLU A 175 -41.46 -10.71 28.28
C GLU A 175 -41.60 -9.44 29.12
N ALA A 176 -42.30 -9.53 30.26
CA ALA A 176 -42.46 -8.42 31.18
C ALA A 176 -41.10 -7.93 31.71
N PHE A 177 -40.22 -8.83 32.16
CA PHE A 177 -38.89 -8.45 32.66
C PHE A 177 -38.01 -7.81 31.57
N VAL A 178 -37.96 -8.41 30.38
CA VAL A 178 -37.11 -7.93 29.29
C VAL A 178 -37.61 -6.62 28.72
N THR A 179 -38.92 -6.43 28.59
CA THR A 179 -39.50 -5.18 28.05
C THR A 179 -39.23 -4.00 28.98
N VAL A 180 -39.32 -4.20 30.30
CA VAL A 180 -39.00 -3.16 31.29
C VAL A 180 -37.52 -2.77 31.24
N ASP A 181 -36.60 -3.75 31.19
CA ASP A 181 -35.16 -3.46 31.07
C ASP A 181 -34.82 -2.79 29.72
N PHE A 182 -35.45 -3.23 28.63
CA PHE A 182 -35.25 -2.66 27.30
C PHE A 182 -35.64 -1.18 27.23
N ASN A 183 -36.82 -0.81 27.74
CA ASN A 183 -37.30 0.58 27.74
C ASN A 183 -36.51 1.51 28.67
N ASN A 184 -35.83 0.96 29.69
CA ASN A 184 -35.00 1.76 30.60
C ASN A 184 -33.60 2.07 30.03
N ARG A 185 -33.10 1.25 29.09
CA ARG A 185 -31.74 1.37 28.55
C ARG A 185 -31.67 2.07 27.19
N TYR A 186 -32.76 2.02 26.41
CA TYR A 186 -32.83 2.49 25.03
C TYR A 186 -34.06 3.37 24.82
#